data_AF-A0A5N5HPJ9-F1
#
_entry.id   AF-A0A5N5HPJ9-F1
#
_cell.length_a   1.000
_cell.length_b   1.000
_cell.length_c   1.000
_cell.angle_alpha   90.00
_cell.angle_beta   90.00
_cell.angle_gamma   90.00
#
_symmetry.space_group_name_H-M   'P 1'
#
loop_
_entity.id
_entity.type
_entity.pdbx_description
1 polymer ?
#
loop_
_entity_poly.entity_id
_entity_poly.type
_entity_poly.pdbx_seq_one_letter_code
_entity_poly.pdbx_strand_id
1 'polypeptide(L)' 'MTIAVEQRDEENGFVSGEELERRVRELMESEEGRVLRERSKKIGRMAVAALGENGSSTRNLDNFVNSIT' A
#
# COMPACT_ATOMS: atom_id res chain seq x y z
N MET A 1 -1.72 1.73 6.97
CA MET A 1 -0.26 1.68 6.71
C MET A 1 -0.08 1.94 5.23
N THR A 2 0.55 3.04 4.84
CA THR A 2 0.74 3.41 3.43
C THR A 2 2.20 3.22 3.06
N ILE A 3 2.46 2.69 1.86
CA ILE A 3 3.80 2.66 1.27
C ILE A 3 3.78 3.71 0.17
N ALA A 4 4.26 4.91 0.48
CA ALA A 4 4.29 6.05 -0.43
C ALA A 4 5.72 6.33 -0.89
N VAL A 5 5.83 6.92 -2.08
CA VAL A 5 7.05 7.61 -2.52
C VAL A 5 6.76 9.09 -2.35
N GLU A 6 7.48 9.74 -1.46
CA GLU A 6 7.31 11.17 -1.19
C GLU A 6 7.76 12.00 -2.40
N GLN A 7 7.00 13.03 -2.74
CA GLN A 7 7.30 13.96 -3.83
C GLN A 7 7.61 15.33 -3.22
N ARG A 8 8.31 16.18 -3.97
CA ARG A 8 8.48 17.58 -3.59
C ARG A 8 7.43 18.42 -4.30
N ASP A 9 6.61 19.09 -3.52
CA ASP A 9 5.64 20.05 -4.02
C ASP A 9 6.30 21.43 -4.17
N GLU A 10 5.92 22.18 -5.20
CA GLU A 10 6.22 23.60 -5.30
C GLU A 10 5.25 24.41 -4.42
N GLU A 11 5.57 25.68 -4.13
CA GLU A 11 4.74 26.56 -3.26
C GLU A 11 3.29 26.72 -3.75
N ASN A 12 3.02 26.46 -5.03
CA ASN A 12 1.68 26.49 -5.63
C ASN A 12 0.88 25.18 -5.43
N GLY A 13 1.45 24.17 -4.78
CA GLY A 13 0.84 22.86 -4.57
C GLY A 13 0.87 21.93 -5.78
N PHE A 14 1.64 22.26 -6.82
CA PHE A 14 1.86 21.41 -7.99
C PHE A 14 3.24 20.74 -7.93
N VAL A 15 3.33 19.56 -8.53
CA VAL A 15 4.59 18.84 -8.74
C VAL A 15 5.05 19.08 -10.17
N SER A 16 6.32 19.44 -10.34
CA SER A 16 6.89 19.63 -11.67
C SER A 16 6.97 18.31 -12.44
N GLY A 17 6.97 18.38 -13.78
CA GLY A 17 7.16 17.20 -14.63
C GLY A 17 8.49 16.49 -14.37
N GLU A 18 9.55 17.25 -14.06
CA GLU A 18 10.87 16.72 -13.73
C GLU A 18 10.88 15.94 -12.41
N GLU A 19 10.26 16.47 -11.36
CA GLU A 19 10.14 15.75 -10.08
C GLU A 19 9.29 14.50 -10.23
N LEU A 20 8.20 14.57 -11.00
CA LEU A 20 7.36 13.41 -11.30
C LEU A 20 8.16 12.32 -12.02
N GLU A 21 8.88 12.66 -13.09
CA GLU A 21 9.71 11.70 -13.82
C GLU A 21 10.74 11.07 -12.89
N ARG A 22 11.44 11.88 -12.09
CA ARG A 22 12.46 11.41 -11.16
C ARG A 22 11.90 10.40 -10.17
N ARG A 23 10.73 10.68 -9.58
CA ARG A 23 10.10 9.80 -8.58
C ARG A 23 9.53 8.53 -9.19
N VAL A 24 8.95 8.61 -10.38
CA VAL A 24 8.52 7.42 -11.13
C VAL A 24 9.73 6.54 -11.44
N ARG A 25 10.82 7.13 -11.95
CA ARG A 25 12.05 6.39 -12.25
C ARG A 25 12.66 5.74 -11.01
N GLU A 26 12.75 6.47 -9.90
CA GLU A 26 13.20 5.94 -8.61
C GLU A 26 12.34 4.74 -8.18
N LEU A 27 11.01 4.89 -8.21
CA LEU A 27 10.10 3.80 -7.87
C LEU A 27 10.22 2.61 -8.80
N MET A 28 10.48 2.82 -10.10
CA MET A 28 10.43 1.80 -11.15
C MET A 28 11.77 1.08 -11.37
N GLU A 29 12.88 1.79 -11.26
CA GLU A 29 14.19 1.32 -11.72
C GLU A 29 15.21 1.15 -10.58
N SER A 30 14.97 1.73 -9.40
CA SER A 30 15.92 1.62 -8.27
C SER A 30 15.70 0.36 -7.42
N GLU A 31 16.73 0.00 -6.64
CA GLU A 31 16.67 -1.09 -5.69
C GLU A 31 15.69 -0.78 -4.53
N GLU A 32 15.70 0.45 -4.03
CA GLU A 32 14.74 0.95 -3.04
C GLU A 32 13.31 0.86 -3.58
N GLY A 33 13.09 1.25 -4.84
CA GLY A 33 11.82 1.10 -5.55
C GLY A 33 11.37 -0.36 -5.64
N ARG A 34 12.29 -1.29 -5.93
CA ARG A 34 12.03 -2.74 -5.93
C ARG A 34 11.58 -3.23 -4.56
N VAL A 35 12.29 -2.85 -3.49
CA VAL A 35 11.94 -3.22 -2.10
C VAL A 35 10.55 -2.71 -1.73
N LEU A 36 10.23 -1.45 -2.08
CA LEU A 36 8.90 -0.87 -1.84
C LEU A 36 7.81 -1.66 -2.56
N ARG A 37 7.97 -1.98 -3.84
CA ARG A 37 6.99 -2.77 -4.60
C ARG A 37 6.78 -4.17 -4.02
N GLU A 38 7.84 -4.86 -3.61
CA GLU A 38 7.71 -6.20 -3.00
C GLU A 38 7.01 -6.14 -1.64
N ARG A 39 7.31 -5.13 -0.83
CA ARG A 39 6.58 -4.89 0.43
C ARG A 39 5.10 -4.62 0.16
N SER A 40 4.77 -3.79 -0.83
CA SER A 40 3.39 -3.51 -1.23
C SER A 40 2.66 -4.77 -1.70
N LYS A 41 3.29 -5.60 -2.54
CA LYS A 41 2.72 -6.89 -2.97
C LYS A 41 2.47 -7.83 -1.78
N LYS A 42 3.41 -7.89 -0.83
CA LYS A 42 3.26 -8.72 0.39
C LYS A 42 2.05 -8.27 1.21
N ILE A 43 1.91 -6.97 1.45
CA ILE A 43 0.74 -6.42 2.15
C ILE A 43 -0.55 -6.75 1.39
N GLY A 44 -0.56 -6.60 0.06
CA GLY A 44 -1.71 -6.95 -0.77
C GLY A 44 -2.13 -8.42 -0.62
N ARG A 45 -1.18 -9.35 -0.68
CA ARG A 45 -1.44 -10.78 -0.44
C ARG A 45 -1.99 -11.05 0.95
N MET A 46 -1.43 -10.39 1.98
CA MET A 46 -1.91 -10.52 3.35
C MET A 46 -3.34 -9.99 3.51
N ALA A 47 -3.68 -8.88 2.86
CA ALA A 47 -5.03 -8.32 2.89
C ALA A 47 -6.04 -9.27 2.23
N VAL A 48 -5.71 -9.80 1.05
CA VAL A 48 -6.55 -10.81 0.37
C VAL A 48 -6.73 -12.06 1.24
N ALA A 49 -5.66 -12.56 1.86
CA ALA A 49 -5.74 -13.72 2.75
C ALA A 49 -6.59 -13.44 4.01
N ALA A 50 -6.51 -12.24 4.59
CA ALA A 50 -7.29 -11.86 5.75
C ALA A 50 -8.79 -11.75 5.45
N LEU A 51 -9.16 -11.38 4.22
CA LEU A 51 -10.54 -11.26 3.74
C LEU A 51 -11.11 -12.55 3.12
N GLY A 52 -10.30 -13.60 2.95
CA GLY A 52 -10.77 -14.89 2.42
C GLY A 52 -11.86 -15.52 3.30
N GLU A 53 -12.52 -16.55 2.79
CA GLU A 53 -13.62 -17.27 3.48
C GLU A 53 -13.24 -17.69 4.91
N ASN A 54 -12.01 -18.16 5.11
CA ASN A 54 -11.47 -18.53 6.43
C ASN A 54 -10.42 -17.53 6.95
N GLY A 55 -10.39 -16.33 6.37
CA GLY A 55 -9.44 -15.27 6.69
C GLY A 55 -9.65 -14.68 8.08
N SER A 56 -8.61 -14.10 8.64
CA SER A 56 -8.64 -13.56 10.01
C SER A 56 -9.65 -12.43 10.19
N SER A 57 -9.79 -11.52 9.21
CA SER A 57 -10.78 -10.45 9.27
C SER A 57 -12.20 -10.99 9.20
N THR A 58 -12.46 -11.94 8.29
CA THR A 58 -13.76 -12.60 8.15
C THR A 58 -14.17 -13.31 9.44
N ARG A 59 -13.29 -14.16 9.99
CA ARG A 59 -13.56 -14.90 11.23
C ARG A 59 -13.75 -13.98 12.44
N ASN A 60 -12.98 -12.89 12.52
CA ASN A 60 -13.15 -11.93 13.61
C ASN A 60 -14.52 -11.24 13.52
N LEU A 61 -15.00 -10.94 12.32
CA LEU A 61 -16.33 -10.38 12.12
C LEU A 61 -17.42 -11.39 12.50
N ASP A 62 -17.30 -12.65 12.07
CA ASP A 62 -18.24 -13.72 12.44
C ASP A 62 -18.31 -13.90 13.96
N ASN A 63 -17.15 -13.96 14.63
CA ASN A 63 -17.07 -14.07 16.08
C ASN A 63 -17.75 -12.89 16.78
N PHE A 64 -17.57 -11.68 16.26
CA PHE A 64 -18.21 -10.49 16.80
C PHE A 64 -19.73 -10.58 16.67
N VAL A 65 -20.26 -10.94 15.50
CA VAL A 65 -21.70 -11.11 15.26
C VAL A 65 -22.30 -12.17 16.20
N ASN A 66 -21.59 -13.28 16.39
CA ASN A 66 -22.00 -14.35 17.31
C ASN A 66 -21.94 -13.96 18.80
N SER A 67 -21.18 -12.92 19.17
CA SER A 67 -21.11 -12.45 20.56
C SER A 67 -22.23 -11.48 20.95
N ILE A 68 -22.96 -10.94 19.96
CA ILE A 68 -24.03 -9.95 20.15
C ILE A 68 -25.42 -10.47 19.74
N THR A 69 -25.49 -11.72 19.28
CA THR A 69 -26.73 -12.44 18.95
C THR A 69 -26.90 -13.60 19.93
#